data_AF-A0A6N9IVC5-F1
#
_entry.id   AF-A0A6N9IVC5-F1
#
_cell.length_a   1.000
_cell.length_b   1.000
_cell.length_c   1.000
_cell.angle_alpha   90.00
_cell.angle_beta   90.00
_cell.angle_gamma   90.00
#
_symmetry.space_group_name_H-M   'P 1'
#
loop_
_entity.id
_entity.type
_entity.pdbx_description
1 polymer ?
#
loop_
_entity_poly.entity_id
_entity_poly.type
_entity_poly.pdbx_seq_one_letter_code
_entity_poly.pdbx_strand_id
1 'polypeptide(L)'
;VKKSGLEVLAVTVLTSTSASSLANLGIREDINTAALVLDRAVRAQNSGCAGVVCSGEEAKVVKQKCGTSFKIVVPGIRPEWASVSGDDQSRIATPSQAIRDGADMIVVGRPIRNAEDPREAAQKIIEEISIFDNSK
;
A
#
# COMPACT_ATOMS: atom_id res chain seq x y z
N VAL A 1 -23.39 5.92 1.32
CA VAL A 1 -22.34 5.53 0.35
C VAL A 1 -22.88 4.78 -0.86
N LYS A 2 -23.65 3.69 -0.73
CA LYS A 2 -24.12 2.84 -1.86
C LYS A 2 -24.91 3.53 -3.01
N LYS A 3 -25.18 4.84 -2.93
CA LYS A 3 -25.86 5.62 -3.99
C LYS A 3 -25.12 6.92 -4.37
N SER A 4 -23.94 7.17 -3.80
CA SER A 4 -23.17 8.40 -4.06
C SER A 4 -22.06 8.23 -5.10
N GLY A 5 -21.87 7.02 -5.64
CA GLY A 5 -20.70 6.69 -6.48
C GLY A 5 -19.37 6.67 -5.73
N LEU A 6 -19.38 6.88 -4.41
CA LEU A 6 -18.19 6.84 -3.57
C LEU A 6 -17.89 5.40 -3.13
N GLU A 7 -16.61 5.11 -3.01
CA GLU A 7 -16.10 3.84 -2.51
C GLU A 7 -15.52 4.03 -1.11
N VAL A 8 -15.70 3.04 -0.25
CA VAL A 8 -15.12 3.03 1.09
C VAL A 8 -13.97 2.04 1.11
N LEU A 9 -12.81 2.50 1.56
CA LEU A 9 -11.64 1.68 1.80
C LEU A 9 -11.37 1.61 3.30
N ALA A 10 -11.07 0.43 3.82
CA ALA A 10 -10.68 0.27 5.20
C ALA A 10 -9.16 0.34 5.36
N VAL A 11 -8.69 1.10 6.34
CA VAL A 11 -7.27 1.08 6.74
C VAL A 11 -7.03 -0.13 7.62
N THR A 12 -6.06 -0.98 7.26
CA THR A 12 -5.75 -2.20 8.01
C THR A 12 -4.84 -1.91 9.20
N VAL A 13 -3.53 -1.85 8.99
CA VAL A 13 -2.53 -1.38 9.94
C VAL A 13 -1.81 -0.20 9.28
N LEU A 14 -1.57 0.89 10.01
CA LEU A 14 -0.83 2.02 9.45
C LEU A 14 0.59 1.58 9.10
N THR A 15 1.08 1.98 7.93
CA THR A 15 2.41 1.57 7.44
C THR A 15 3.57 2.07 8.32
N SER A 16 3.32 3.08 9.15
CA SER A 16 4.25 3.59 10.15
C SER A 16 4.25 2.81 11.47
N THR A 17 3.37 1.83 11.64
CA THR A 17 3.21 1.10 12.91
C THR A 17 4.17 -0.09 12.97
N SER A 18 5.09 -0.08 13.95
CA SER A 18 5.94 -1.22 14.28
C SER A 18 5.21 -2.29 15.11
N ALA A 19 5.76 -3.50 15.19
CA ALA A 19 5.25 -4.54 16.09
C ALA A 19 5.24 -4.08 17.57
N SER A 20 6.27 -3.35 18.01
CA SER A 20 6.32 -2.73 19.34
C SER A 20 5.23 -1.68 19.55
N SER A 21 4.86 -0.92 18.51
CA SER A 21 3.76 0.03 18.57
C SER A 21 2.42 -0.69 18.72
N LEU A 22 2.22 -1.82 18.04
CA LEU A 22 1.03 -2.66 18.21
C LEU A 22 0.93 -3.23 19.64
N ALA A 23 2.06 -3.67 20.20
CA ALA A 23 2.17 -4.13 21.58
C ALA A 23 1.69 -3.08 22.59
N ASN A 24 2.18 -1.85 22.43
CA ASN A 24 1.78 -0.71 23.26
C ASN A 24 0.29 -0.36 23.13
N LEU A 25 -0.36 -0.75 22.03
CA LEU A 25 -1.80 -0.59 21.80
C LEU A 25 -2.63 -1.79 22.32
N GLY A 26 -2.00 -2.73 23.02
CA GLY A 26 -2.65 -3.91 23.59
C GLY A 26 -2.86 -5.07 22.60
N ILE A 27 -2.26 -5.00 21.41
CA ILE A 27 -2.22 -6.14 20.49
C ILE A 27 -1.05 -7.03 20.91
N ARG A 28 -1.28 -8.33 21.04
CA ARG A 28 -0.24 -9.23 21.54
C ARG A 28 1.01 -9.22 20.63
N GLU A 29 2.19 -9.25 21.26
CA GLU A 29 3.49 -9.21 20.57
C GLU A 29 3.74 -10.41 19.65
N ASP A 30 3.11 -11.56 19.93
CA ASP A 30 3.20 -12.77 19.12
C ASP A 30 2.44 -12.68 17.79
N ILE A 31 1.62 -11.64 17.59
CA ILE A 31 0.82 -11.48 16.40
C ILE A 31 1.68 -11.00 15.23
N ASN A 32 1.77 -11.84 14.22
CA ASN A 32 2.33 -11.48 12.92
C ASN A 32 1.50 -10.34 12.29
N THR A 33 2.13 -9.21 12.00
CA THR A 33 1.49 -8.03 11.39
C THR A 33 0.78 -8.35 10.08
N ALA A 34 1.37 -9.20 9.23
CA ALA A 34 0.75 -9.60 7.97
C ALA A 34 -0.53 -10.42 8.18
N ALA A 35 -0.56 -11.27 9.22
CA ALA A 35 -1.77 -12.02 9.58
C ALA A 35 -2.89 -11.08 10.08
N LEU A 36 -2.53 -10.06 10.87
CA LEU A 36 -3.48 -9.03 11.32
C LEU A 36 -4.03 -8.19 10.16
N VAL A 37 -3.17 -7.78 9.23
CA VAL A 37 -3.57 -7.06 8.01
C VAL A 37 -4.54 -7.90 7.19
N LEU A 38 -4.24 -9.20 7.00
CA LEU A 38 -5.09 -10.11 6.26
C LEU A 38 -6.47 -10.31 6.92
N ASP A 39 -6.51 -10.54 8.24
CA ASP A 39 -7.78 -10.64 8.99
C ASP A 39 -8.63 -9.37 8.83
N ARG A 40 -8.01 -8.18 8.98
CA ARG A 40 -8.71 -6.90 8.80
C ARG A 40 -9.21 -6.71 7.36
N ALA A 41 -8.44 -7.14 6.36
CA ALA A 41 -8.85 -7.06 4.96
C ALA A 41 -10.07 -7.94 4.66
N VAL A 42 -10.07 -9.18 5.16
CA VAL A 42 -11.22 -10.09 5.02
C VAL A 42 -12.45 -9.51 5.72
N ARG A 43 -12.30 -8.94 6.93
CA ARG A 43 -13.41 -8.28 7.62
C ARG A 43 -13.94 -7.07 6.86
N ALA A 44 -13.05 -6.26 6.27
CA ALA A 44 -13.44 -5.11 5.46
C ALA A 44 -14.25 -5.54 4.22
N GLN A 45 -13.81 -6.59 3.52
CA GLN A 45 -14.54 -7.18 2.41
C GLN A 45 -15.93 -7.68 2.85
N ASN A 46 -16.00 -8.46 3.93
CA ASN A 46 -17.28 -8.96 4.47
C ASN A 46 -18.22 -7.84 4.94
N SER A 47 -17.67 -6.68 5.30
CA SER A 47 -18.42 -5.48 5.68
C SER A 47 -18.89 -4.66 4.48
N GLY A 48 -18.55 -5.06 3.25
CA GLY A 48 -18.94 -4.38 2.02
C GLY A 48 -18.06 -3.17 1.67
N CYS A 49 -16.83 -3.10 2.18
CA CYS A 49 -15.84 -2.14 1.67
C CYS A 49 -15.47 -2.48 0.22
N ALA A 50 -15.11 -1.47 -0.56
CA ALA A 50 -14.62 -1.66 -1.92
C ALA A 50 -13.17 -2.19 -1.95
N GLY A 51 -12.44 -2.04 -0.85
CA GLY A 51 -11.03 -2.38 -0.77
C GLY A 51 -10.40 -2.00 0.56
N VAL A 52 -9.07 -2.03 0.59
CA VAL A 52 -8.25 -1.68 1.75
C VAL A 52 -7.07 -0.80 1.41
N VAL A 53 -6.56 -0.14 2.44
CA VAL A 53 -5.23 0.46 2.48
C VAL A 53 -4.32 -0.44 3.32
N CYS A 54 -3.18 -0.86 2.77
CA CYS A 54 -2.17 -1.69 3.44
C CYS A 54 -0.74 -1.36 2.96
N SER A 55 0.30 -1.93 3.56
CA SER A 55 1.66 -1.76 3.06
C SER A 55 1.90 -2.57 1.77
N GLY A 56 3.01 -2.27 1.09
CA GLY A 56 3.39 -3.00 -0.13
C GLY A 56 3.69 -4.48 0.14
N GLU A 57 4.24 -4.81 1.31
CA GLU A 57 4.60 -6.19 1.68
C GLU A 57 3.38 -7.11 1.80
N GLU A 58 2.24 -6.56 2.24
CA GLU A 58 1.01 -7.34 2.43
C GLU A 58 0.09 -7.33 1.20
N ALA A 59 0.35 -6.49 0.20
CA ALA A 59 -0.51 -6.34 -0.98
C ALA A 59 -0.76 -7.69 -1.68
N LYS A 60 0.28 -8.48 -1.87
CA LYS A 60 0.23 -9.78 -2.55
C LYS A 60 -0.70 -10.77 -1.85
N VAL A 61 -0.53 -10.95 -0.55
CA VAL A 61 -1.34 -11.92 0.22
C VAL A 61 -2.78 -11.45 0.34
N VAL A 62 -3.02 -10.15 0.49
CA VAL A 62 -4.37 -9.58 0.50
C VAL A 62 -5.06 -9.78 -0.84
N LYS A 63 -4.37 -9.53 -1.96
CA LYS A 63 -4.94 -9.69 -3.31
C LYS A 63 -5.27 -11.16 -3.59
N GLN A 64 -4.37 -12.07 -3.24
CA GLN A 64 -4.59 -13.51 -3.39
C GLN A 64 -5.81 -14.00 -2.59
N LYS A 65 -6.02 -13.45 -1.38
CA LYS A 65 -7.11 -13.87 -0.50
C LYS A 65 -8.46 -13.25 -0.83
N CYS A 66 -8.48 -11.95 -1.16
CA CYS A 66 -9.71 -11.18 -1.33
C CYS A 66 -10.15 -11.09 -2.81
N GLY A 67 -9.31 -11.50 -3.75
CA GLY A 67 -9.63 -11.53 -5.17
C GLY A 67 -9.38 -10.20 -5.89
N THR A 68 -9.46 -10.24 -7.23
CA THR A 68 -9.08 -9.13 -8.11
C THR A 68 -10.01 -7.93 -8.05
N SER A 69 -11.28 -8.12 -7.70
CA SER A 69 -12.27 -7.04 -7.57
C SER A 69 -12.11 -6.22 -6.29
N PHE A 70 -11.36 -6.71 -5.30
CA PHE A 70 -11.15 -6.00 -4.04
C PHE A 70 -9.94 -5.05 -4.17
N LYS A 71 -10.19 -3.75 -4.04
CA LYS A 71 -9.18 -2.72 -4.30
C LYS A 71 -8.10 -2.70 -3.23
N ILE A 72 -6.86 -2.51 -3.64
CA ILE A 72 -5.69 -2.37 -2.77
C ILE A 72 -5.00 -1.05 -3.09
N VAL A 73 -4.94 -0.19 -2.08
CA VAL A 73 -4.22 1.08 -2.13
C VAL A 73 -3.00 0.98 -1.25
N VAL A 74 -1.82 1.23 -1.82
CA VAL A 74 -0.54 1.12 -1.12
C VAL A 74 0.11 2.49 -0.95
N PRO A 75 0.19 3.04 0.27
CA PRO A 75 0.93 4.26 0.54
C PRO A 75 2.40 3.96 0.87
N GLY A 76 3.19 5.02 1.01
CA GLY A 76 4.59 4.89 1.44
C GLY A 76 5.55 4.48 0.34
N ILE A 77 5.13 4.54 -0.93
CA ILE A 77 5.95 4.16 -2.08
C ILE A 77 7.20 5.05 -2.22
N ARG A 78 8.34 4.43 -2.53
CA ARG A 78 9.60 5.12 -2.86
C ARG A 78 10.22 4.53 -4.11
N PRO A 79 10.36 5.33 -5.17
CA PRO A 79 11.20 4.97 -6.30
C PRO A 79 12.66 4.79 -5.88
N GLU A 80 13.40 3.96 -6.61
CA GLU A 80 14.82 3.70 -6.34
C GLU A 80 15.65 4.99 -6.33
N TRP A 81 15.39 5.89 -7.28
CA TRP A 81 16.05 7.20 -7.38
C TRP A 81 15.70 8.17 -6.24
N ALA A 82 14.67 7.89 -5.46
CA ALA A 82 14.20 8.71 -4.34
C ALA A 82 14.48 8.07 -2.97
N SER A 83 15.24 6.98 -2.91
CA SER A 83 15.55 6.29 -1.66
C SER A 83 16.63 7.06 -0.91
N VAL A 84 16.22 7.81 0.12
CA VAL A 84 17.12 8.66 0.94
C VAL A 84 17.38 8.01 2.30
N SER A 85 18.63 8.04 2.76
CA SER A 85 19.02 7.70 4.13
C SER A 85 18.35 8.65 5.13
N GLY A 86 17.57 8.11 6.09
CA GLY A 86 16.89 8.88 7.14
C GLY A 86 15.36 9.03 7.00
N ASP A 87 14.72 8.27 6.10
CA ASP A 87 13.26 8.24 5.98
C ASP A 87 12.61 7.46 7.16
N ASP A 88 11.49 7.96 7.69
CA ASP A 88 10.71 7.40 8.80
C ASP A 88 9.84 6.19 8.40
N GLN A 89 9.85 5.81 7.12
CA GLN A 89 9.12 4.64 6.62
C GLN A 89 9.98 3.37 6.74
N SER A 90 9.55 2.45 7.61
CA SER A 90 10.24 1.18 7.90
C SER A 90 9.96 0.04 6.92
N ARG A 91 8.95 0.18 6.04
CA ARG A 91 8.51 -0.83 5.04
C ARG A 91 8.31 -0.18 3.68
N ILE A 92 9.38 -0.09 2.89
CA ILE A 92 9.41 0.66 1.63
C ILE A 92 9.20 -0.30 0.45
N ALA A 93 8.23 0.01 -0.42
CA ALA A 93 8.04 -0.67 -1.71
C ALA A 93 8.27 0.32 -2.87
N THR A 94 8.89 -0.15 -3.95
CA THR A 94 8.99 0.62 -5.20
C THR A 94 7.64 0.64 -5.92
N PRO A 95 7.36 1.65 -6.77
CA PRO A 95 6.16 1.68 -7.59
C PRO A 95 5.94 0.37 -8.36
N SER A 96 6.96 -0.12 -9.06
CA SER A 96 6.88 -1.35 -9.85
C SER A 96 6.61 -2.58 -8.98
N GLN A 97 7.25 -2.68 -7.81
CA GLN A 97 7.01 -3.81 -6.90
C GLN A 97 5.58 -3.81 -6.35
N ALA A 98 5.06 -2.65 -5.94
CA ALA A 98 3.70 -2.57 -5.42
C ALA A 98 2.65 -2.98 -6.47
N ILE A 99 2.80 -2.54 -7.72
CA ILE A 99 1.91 -2.96 -8.81
C ILE A 99 2.06 -4.45 -9.10
N ARG A 100 3.28 -5.00 -9.11
CA ARG A 100 3.53 -6.45 -9.24
C ARG A 100 2.82 -7.26 -8.16
N ASP A 101 2.82 -6.76 -6.93
CA ASP A 101 2.17 -7.40 -5.78
C ASP A 101 0.66 -7.16 -5.74
N GLY A 102 0.09 -6.47 -6.73
CA GLY A 102 -1.36 -6.34 -6.90
C GLY A 102 -1.96 -5.08 -6.29
N ALA A 103 -1.18 -4.03 -6.07
CA ALA A 103 -1.74 -2.70 -5.81
C ALA A 103 -2.53 -2.22 -7.04
N ASP A 104 -3.78 -1.78 -6.83
CA ASP A 104 -4.57 -1.10 -7.88
C ASP A 104 -4.24 0.40 -7.92
N MET A 105 -3.81 0.95 -6.78
CA MET A 105 -3.37 2.33 -6.65
C MET A 105 -2.17 2.42 -5.71
N ILE A 106 -1.27 3.35 -6.02
CA ILE A 106 -0.17 3.72 -5.17
C ILE A 106 -0.31 5.16 -4.71
N VAL A 107 0.13 5.45 -3.47
CA VAL A 107 0.19 6.82 -2.94
C VAL A 107 1.64 7.23 -2.76
N VAL A 108 2.10 8.12 -3.64
CA VAL A 108 3.45 8.68 -3.63
C VAL A 108 3.40 10.12 -3.12
N GLY A 109 4.14 10.40 -2.05
CA GLY A 109 4.18 11.73 -1.42
C GLY A 109 5.49 12.46 -1.68
N ARG A 110 6.41 12.37 -0.71
CA ARG A 110 7.71 13.08 -0.71
C ARG A 110 8.51 12.98 -2.01
N PRO A 111 8.63 11.81 -2.68
CA PRO A 111 9.39 11.70 -3.92
C PRO A 111 8.92 12.65 -5.03
N ILE A 112 7.62 12.96 -5.09
CA ILE A 112 7.07 13.91 -6.05
C ILE A 112 7.10 15.33 -5.47
N ARG A 113 6.62 15.49 -4.23
CA ARG A 113 6.46 16.82 -3.59
C ARG A 113 7.77 17.59 -3.42
N ASN A 114 8.88 16.88 -3.15
CA ASN A 114 10.19 17.48 -2.86
C ASN A 114 11.16 17.43 -4.05
N ALA A 115 10.74 16.90 -5.19
CA ALA A 115 11.59 16.87 -6.38
C ALA A 115 11.83 18.29 -6.91
N GLU A 116 12.99 18.51 -7.53
CA GLU A 116 13.29 19.76 -8.24
C GLU A 116 12.26 20.00 -9.38
N ASP A 117 11.88 18.93 -10.09
CA ASP A 117 10.78 18.92 -11.04
C ASP A 117 9.74 17.83 -10.65
N PRO A 118 8.62 18.21 -10.01
CA PRO A 118 7.55 17.27 -9.65
C PRO A 118 6.91 16.57 -10.85
N ARG A 119 6.87 17.22 -12.03
CA ARG A 119 6.30 16.62 -13.24
C ARG A 119 7.23 15.53 -13.76
N GLU A 120 8.53 15.81 -13.83
CA GLU A 120 9.54 14.82 -14.23
C GLU A 120 9.55 13.63 -13.25
N ALA A 121 9.48 13.89 -11.94
CA ALA A 121 9.40 12.85 -10.92
C ALA A 121 8.18 11.93 -11.10
N ALA A 122 6.99 12.51 -11.33
CA ALA A 122 5.78 11.74 -11.60
C ALA A 122 5.89 10.93 -12.91
N GLN A 123 6.49 11.51 -13.95
CA GLN A 123 6.71 10.85 -15.24
C GLN A 123 7.63 9.63 -15.10
N LYS A 124 8.74 9.73 -14.36
CA LYS A 124 9.64 8.60 -14.07
C LYS A 124 8.93 7.45 -13.34
N ILE A 125 8.01 7.77 -12.42
CA ILE A 125 7.20 6.77 -11.72
C ILE A 125 6.26 6.05 -12.70
N ILE A 126 5.60 6.80 -13.59
CA ILE A 126 4.72 6.22 -14.61
C ILE A 126 5.53 5.30 -15.54
N GLU A 127 6.73 5.72 -15.95
CA GLU A 127 7.64 4.91 -16.77
C GLU A 127 8.04 3.61 -16.06
N GLU A 128 8.41 3.67 -14.78
CA GLU A 128 8.74 2.50 -13.96
C GLU A 128 7.58 1.48 -13.92
N ILE A 129 6.34 1.96 -13.86
CA ILE A 129 5.14 1.11 -13.85
C ILE A 129 4.84 0.57 -15.27
N SER A 130 4.98 1.41 -16.30
CA SER A 130 4.60 1.08 -17.68
C SER A 130 5.53 0.04 -18.32
N ILE A 131 6.81 0.03 -17.94
CA ILE A 131 7.77 -1.01 -18.36
C ILE A 131 7.29 -2.40 -17.90
N PHE A 132 6.60 -2.48 -16.77
CA PHE A 132 6.06 -3.75 -16.27
C PHE A 132 4.77 -4.18 -16.99
N ASP A 133 3.86 -3.25 -17.32
CA ASP A 133 2.59 -3.61 -17.96
C ASP A 133 2.78 -4.25 -19.35
N ASN A 134 3.82 -3.81 -20.09
CA ASN A 134 4.21 -4.38 -21.38
C ASN A 134 4.88 -5.77 -21.32
N SER A 135 5.04 -6.35 -20.13
CA SER A 135 5.64 -7.68 -19.93
C SER A 135 4.63 -8.78 -19.57
N LYS A 136 3.32 -8.49 -19.72
CA LYS A 136 2.22 -9.45 -19.58
C LYS A 136 1.63 -9.87 -20.92
#